data_AF-A0A7Z8Z7T3-F1
#
_entry.id   AF-A0A7Z8Z7T3-F1
#
_cell.length_a   1.000
_cell.length_b   1.000
_cell.length_c   1.000
_cell.angle_alpha   90.00
_cell.angle_beta   90.00
_cell.angle_gamma   90.00
#
_symmetry.space_group_name_H-M   'P 1'
#
loop_
_entity.id
_entity.type
_entity.pdbx_description
1 polymer ?
#
loop_
_entity_poly.entity_id
_entity_poly.type
_entity_poly.pdbx_seq_one_letter_code
_entity_poly.pdbx_strand_id
1 'polypeptide(L)'
;MAGLTNFYNDRHWSFVFITWNEINGSVIEIGENNRGKYTSYLKDDAIKIPEGTEYVWFRTKVRKQTYSYEYSFDGISFTQIPVTLDAAILSDDYVLQSYGGFFTGAFVGLAAVDYSGYEVSADFYDFAYQELGDSLTPTGNYGWDAGELRSN
;
A
#
# COMPACT_ATOMS: atom_id res chain seq x y z
N MET A 1 2.19 10.03 11.08
CA MET A 1 1.62 8.94 10.25
C MET A 1 2.72 7.94 9.97
N ALA A 2 2.47 6.64 10.07
CA ALA A 2 3.47 5.61 9.73
C ALA A 2 2.83 4.32 9.20
N GLY A 3 3.45 3.66 8.22
CA GLY A 3 2.91 2.42 7.65
C GLY A 3 3.62 1.94 6.37
N LEU A 4 2.86 1.30 5.48
CA LEU A 4 3.32 0.64 4.25
C LEU A 4 2.91 1.47 3.01
N THR A 5 3.85 1.74 2.11
CA THR A 5 3.66 2.56 0.91
C THR A 5 3.96 1.80 -0.37
N ASN A 6 3.18 2.05 -1.41
CA ASN A 6 3.54 1.81 -2.80
C ASN A 6 3.83 3.16 -3.45
N PHE A 7 5.06 3.35 -3.93
CA PHE A 7 5.61 4.66 -4.27
C PHE A 7 6.26 4.65 -5.65
N TYR A 8 6.04 5.70 -6.42
CA TYR A 8 6.79 5.95 -7.65
C TYR A 8 7.60 7.25 -7.54
N ASN A 9 6.93 8.37 -7.27
CA ASN A 9 7.53 9.68 -7.02
C ASN A 9 6.68 10.50 -6.06
N ASP A 10 7.08 11.74 -5.76
CA ASP A 10 6.40 12.64 -4.84
C ASP A 10 4.94 12.96 -5.20
N ARG A 11 4.53 12.69 -6.44
CA ARG A 11 3.18 12.94 -6.98
C ARG A 11 2.37 11.68 -7.30
N HIS A 12 2.98 10.50 -7.16
CA HIS A 12 2.38 9.20 -7.49
C HIS A 12 2.75 8.19 -6.42
N TRP A 13 1.85 7.99 -5.47
CA TRP A 13 2.01 7.03 -4.38
C TRP A 13 0.68 6.69 -3.75
N SER A 14 0.60 5.54 -3.08
CA SER A 14 -0.43 5.25 -2.10
C SER A 14 0.20 4.73 -0.82
N PHE A 15 -0.46 4.98 0.30
CA PHE A 15 0.08 4.76 1.63
C PHE A 15 -1.04 4.26 2.53
N VAL A 16 -0.90 3.06 3.11
CA VAL A 16 -1.72 2.61 4.24
C VAL A 16 -0.95 2.91 5.52
N PHE A 17 -1.57 3.62 6.45
CA PHE A 17 -0.85 4.14 7.60
C PHE A 17 -1.70 4.24 8.86
N ILE A 18 -1.01 4.14 9.99
CA ILE A 18 -1.54 4.54 11.29
C ILE A 18 -1.45 6.05 11.40
N THR A 19 -2.56 6.66 11.80
CA THR A 19 -2.66 8.07 12.18
C THR A 19 -3.56 8.20 13.40
N TRP A 20 -3.86 9.45 13.79
CA TRP A 20 -4.76 9.76 14.87
C TRP A 20 -5.89 10.66 14.36
N ASN A 21 -7.11 10.46 14.87
CA ASN A 21 -8.22 11.39 14.71
C ASN A 21 -8.96 11.62 16.04
N GLU A 22 -9.72 12.70 16.12
CA GLU A 22 -10.35 13.21 17.34
C GLU A 22 -11.44 12.30 17.90
N ILE A 23 -12.04 11.46 17.04
CA ILE A 23 -13.21 10.64 17.38
C ILE A 23 -12.79 9.27 17.90
N ASN A 24 -11.84 8.63 17.22
CA ASN A 24 -11.47 7.23 17.44
C ASN A 24 -10.09 7.06 18.10
N GLY A 25 -9.28 8.13 18.16
CA GLY A 25 -7.89 8.03 18.56
C GLY A 25 -7.04 7.46 17.42
N SER A 26 -6.23 6.45 17.71
CA SER A 26 -5.41 5.79 16.69
C SER A 26 -6.27 5.01 15.68
N VAL A 27 -6.05 5.27 14.40
CA VAL A 27 -6.81 4.68 13.28
C VAL A 27 -5.90 4.29 12.13
N ILE A 28 -6.38 3.38 11.28
CA ILE A 28 -5.79 3.05 9.98
C ILE A 28 -6.54 3.83 8.90
N GLU A 29 -5.78 4.45 7.99
CA GLU A 29 -6.27 5.17 6.82
C GLU A 29 -5.47 4.75 5.56
N ILE A 30 -6.06 4.97 4.38
CA ILE A 30 -5.38 4.88 3.09
C ILE A 30 -5.41 6.27 2.42
N GLY A 31 -4.23 6.75 2.08
CA GLY A 31 -4.04 7.92 1.22
C GLY A 31 -3.50 7.52 -0.15
N GLU A 32 -3.97 8.16 -1.21
CA GLU A 32 -3.36 8.12 -2.55
C GLU A 32 -3.07 9.54 -3.01
N ASN A 33 -1.88 9.76 -3.56
CA ASN A 33 -1.57 10.94 -4.33
C ASN A 33 -1.43 10.53 -5.80
N ASN A 34 -2.36 11.01 -6.62
CA ASN A 34 -2.35 10.78 -8.06
C ASN A 34 -2.21 12.14 -8.76
N ARG A 35 -1.03 12.38 -9.36
CA ARG A 35 -0.68 13.63 -10.05
C ARG A 35 -0.78 14.88 -9.16
N GLY A 36 -0.41 14.75 -7.89
CA GLY A 36 -0.51 15.83 -6.90
C GLY A 36 -1.91 15.99 -6.29
N LYS A 37 -2.91 15.19 -6.72
CA LYS A 37 -4.24 15.17 -6.12
C LYS A 37 -4.30 14.11 -5.03
N TYR A 38 -4.32 14.58 -3.78
CA TYR A 38 -4.48 13.72 -2.61
C TYR A 38 -5.94 13.26 -2.42
N THR A 39 -6.11 11.97 -2.16
CA THR A 39 -7.37 11.32 -1.80
C THR A 39 -7.18 10.54 -0.51
N SER A 40 -7.98 10.82 0.51
CA SER A 40 -8.16 9.96 1.70
C SER A 40 -9.37 9.08 1.46
N TYR A 41 -9.25 7.76 1.62
CA TYR A 41 -10.31 6.83 1.21
C TYR A 41 -11.33 6.56 2.30
N LEU A 42 -10.90 6.30 3.53
CA LEU A 42 -11.80 5.85 4.61
C LEU A 42 -12.45 7.04 5.33
N LYS A 43 -11.69 8.07 5.66
CA LYS A 43 -12.17 9.31 6.32
C LYS A 43 -12.89 8.97 7.64
N ASP A 44 -14.20 9.18 7.70
CA ASP A 44 -15.03 8.88 8.87
C ASP A 44 -15.15 7.36 9.12
N ASP A 45 -14.91 6.55 8.08
CA ASP A 45 -14.87 5.09 8.13
C ASP A 45 -13.45 4.55 8.45
N ALA A 46 -12.53 5.40 8.88
CA ALA A 46 -11.18 4.99 9.26
C ALA A 46 -11.22 3.91 10.35
N ILE A 47 -10.41 2.87 10.17
CA ILE A 47 -10.49 1.66 11.00
C ILE A 47 -9.86 1.95 12.36
N LYS A 48 -10.67 1.94 13.41
CA LYS A 48 -10.20 2.12 14.78
C LYS A 48 -9.25 1.00 15.19
N ILE A 49 -8.09 1.38 15.72
CA ILE A 49 -7.13 0.44 16.31
C ILE A 49 -7.57 0.18 17.77
N PRO A 50 -7.79 -1.08 18.17
CA PRO A 50 -8.15 -1.40 19.55
C PRO A 50 -7.10 -0.94 20.56
N GLU A 51 -7.55 -0.48 21.73
CA GLU A 51 -6.65 -0.13 22.84
C GLU A 51 -5.82 -1.34 23.26
N GLY A 52 -4.53 -1.13 23.55
CA GLY A 52 -3.59 -2.19 23.90
C GLY A 52 -3.02 -2.97 22.70
N THR A 53 -3.35 -2.60 21.46
CA THR A 53 -2.68 -3.15 20.28
C THR A 53 -1.22 -2.71 20.25
N GLU A 54 -0.29 -3.67 20.37
CA GLU A 54 1.14 -3.40 20.37
C GLU A 54 1.69 -3.21 18.95
N TYR A 55 1.25 -4.04 17.99
CA TYR A 55 1.66 -3.98 16.59
C TYR A 55 0.44 -4.01 15.66
N VAL A 56 0.50 -3.21 14.59
CA VAL A 56 -0.42 -3.32 13.45
C VAL A 56 0.38 -3.82 12.26
N TRP A 57 -0.09 -4.91 11.67
CA TRP A 57 0.54 -5.53 10.52
C TRP A 57 -0.13 -5.04 9.26
N PHE A 58 0.64 -4.56 8.29
CA PHE A 58 0.13 -4.18 6.97
C PHE A 58 0.66 -5.11 5.89
N ARG A 59 -0.17 -5.35 4.88
CA ARG A 59 0.20 -6.12 3.69
C ARG A 59 -0.37 -5.48 2.45
N THR A 60 0.44 -5.34 1.40
CA THR A 60 -0.04 -4.99 0.07
C THR A 60 -0.16 -6.23 -0.80
N LYS A 61 -1.25 -6.36 -1.55
CA LYS A 61 -1.49 -7.47 -2.49
C LYS A 61 -1.58 -6.92 -3.90
N VAL A 62 -0.46 -6.99 -4.61
CA VAL A 62 -0.38 -6.55 -6.00
C VAL A 62 -0.79 -7.69 -6.94
N ARG A 63 -1.75 -7.45 -7.83
CA ARG A 63 -2.34 -8.41 -8.77
C ARG A 63 -2.47 -7.80 -10.15
N LYS A 64 -1.35 -7.75 -10.87
CA LYS A 64 -1.22 -7.23 -12.24
C LYS A 64 -1.76 -5.80 -12.39
N GLN A 65 -3.05 -5.66 -12.62
CA GLN A 65 -3.72 -4.39 -12.90
C GLN A 65 -4.09 -3.60 -11.64
N THR A 66 -4.33 -4.29 -10.52
CA THR A 66 -4.77 -3.64 -9.29
C THR A 66 -3.99 -4.12 -8.09
N TYR A 67 -4.07 -3.35 -7.01
CA TYR A 67 -3.58 -3.78 -5.71
C TYR A 67 -4.51 -3.28 -4.59
N SER A 68 -4.45 -3.96 -3.46
CA SER A 68 -5.20 -3.60 -2.25
C SER A 68 -4.30 -3.71 -1.02
N TYR A 69 -4.71 -3.07 0.06
CA TYR A 69 -4.07 -3.21 1.36
C TYR A 69 -4.92 -4.08 2.30
N GLU A 70 -4.23 -4.82 3.15
CA GLU A 70 -4.81 -5.59 4.25
C GLU A 70 -4.12 -5.19 5.55
N TYR A 71 -4.83 -5.35 6.67
CA TYR A 71 -4.29 -5.12 7.99
C TYR A 71 -4.57 -6.30 8.93
N SER A 72 -3.81 -6.41 10.00
CA SER A 72 -4.03 -7.36 11.09
C SER A 72 -3.57 -6.76 12.42
N PHE A 73 -4.28 -7.10 13.50
CA PHE A 73 -3.92 -6.74 14.89
C PHE A 73 -3.26 -7.90 15.65
N ASP A 74 -3.28 -9.12 15.09
CA ASP A 74 -2.70 -10.33 15.70
C ASP A 74 -1.50 -10.89 14.89
N GLY A 75 -1.23 -10.34 13.71
CA GLY A 75 -0.21 -10.82 12.77
C GLY A 75 -0.58 -12.11 12.03
N ILE A 76 -1.77 -12.66 12.26
CA ILE A 76 -2.21 -13.96 11.75
C ILE A 76 -3.42 -13.77 10.82
N SER A 77 -4.45 -13.10 11.34
CA SER A 77 -5.73 -12.90 10.68
C SER A 77 -5.73 -11.55 9.98
N PHE A 78 -5.57 -11.57 8.65
CA PHE A 78 -5.56 -10.35 7.84
C PHE A 78 -6.95 -10.05 7.29
N THR A 79 -7.36 -8.79 7.43
CA THR A 79 -8.59 -8.24 6.88
C THR A 79 -8.28 -7.31 5.72
N GLN A 80 -8.91 -7.55 4.57
CA GLN A 80 -8.77 -6.66 3.42
C GLN A 80 -9.51 -5.35 3.66
N ILE A 81 -8.82 -4.23 3.45
CA ILE A 81 -9.44 -2.90 3.45
C ILE A 81 -10.20 -2.75 2.12
N PRO A 82 -11.46 -2.28 2.12
CA PRO A 82 -12.32 -2.25 0.92
C PRO A 82 -11.95 -1.10 -0.04
N VAL A 83 -10.66 -1.01 -0.40
CA VAL A 83 -10.09 -0.04 -1.35
C VAL A 83 -9.26 -0.80 -2.36
N THR A 84 -9.61 -0.63 -3.64
CA THR A 84 -8.86 -1.18 -4.77
C THR A 84 -8.19 -0.03 -5.51
N LEU A 85 -6.87 -0.13 -5.68
CA LEU A 85 -6.03 0.88 -6.30
C LEU A 85 -5.55 0.39 -7.67
N ASP A 86 -5.41 1.32 -8.61
CA ASP A 86 -4.94 1.03 -9.96
C ASP A 86 -3.40 0.99 -9.99
N ALA A 87 -2.83 -0.17 -10.33
CA ALA A 87 -1.39 -0.37 -10.38
C ALA A 87 -0.74 0.48 -11.48
N ALA A 88 -1.48 0.81 -12.55
CA ALA A 88 -0.96 1.61 -13.66
C ALA A 88 -0.59 3.04 -13.22
N ILE A 89 -1.19 3.57 -12.15
CA ILE A 89 -0.86 4.91 -11.63
C ILE A 89 0.64 5.02 -11.25
N LEU A 90 1.25 3.89 -10.88
CA LEU A 90 2.65 3.79 -10.47
C LEU A 90 3.54 3.25 -11.60
N SER A 91 3.24 3.57 -12.86
CA SER A 91 4.05 3.17 -14.02
C SER A 91 4.64 4.36 -14.77
N ASP A 92 5.75 4.12 -15.47
CA ASP A 92 6.42 5.09 -16.34
C ASP A 92 5.44 5.71 -17.36
N ASP A 93 4.64 4.88 -18.05
CA ASP A 93 3.64 5.31 -19.04
C ASP A 93 2.58 6.25 -18.47
N TYR A 94 2.16 6.02 -17.22
CA TYR A 94 1.16 6.88 -16.58
C TYR A 94 1.76 8.20 -16.11
N VAL A 95 2.98 8.14 -15.54
CA VAL A 95 3.70 9.30 -15.00
C VAL A 95 4.12 10.25 -16.12
N LEU A 96 4.58 9.71 -17.25
CA LEU A 96 4.96 10.47 -18.46
C LEU A 96 3.88 11.47 -18.90
N GLN A 97 2.61 11.13 -18.71
CA GLN A 97 1.48 11.98 -19.14
C GLN A 97 1.37 13.29 -18.34
N SER A 98 2.06 13.41 -17.20
CA SER A 98 1.97 14.56 -16.30
C SER A 98 3.31 15.10 -15.83
N TYR A 99 4.41 14.39 -16.10
CA TYR A 99 5.73 14.70 -15.58
C TYR A 99 6.83 14.22 -16.54
N GLY A 100 7.86 15.05 -16.75
CA GLY A 100 8.91 14.78 -17.75
C GLY A 100 9.98 13.76 -17.34
N GLY A 101 10.04 13.36 -16.05
CA GLY A 101 10.98 12.34 -15.55
C GLY A 101 10.26 11.05 -15.16
N PHE A 102 10.33 10.01 -16.01
CA PHE A 102 9.52 8.78 -15.90
C PHE A 102 10.40 7.52 -16.05
N PHE A 103 11.51 7.44 -15.33
CA PHE A 103 12.56 6.43 -15.59
C PHE A 103 12.87 5.54 -14.38
N THR A 104 11.90 5.29 -13.49
CA THR A 104 12.12 4.53 -12.25
C THR A 104 11.34 3.22 -12.22
N GLY A 105 10.02 3.31 -12.02
CA GLY A 105 9.18 2.18 -11.66
C GLY A 105 8.66 2.24 -10.22
N ALA A 106 7.68 1.39 -9.91
CA ALA A 106 7.05 1.29 -8.60
C ALA A 106 7.95 0.59 -7.57
N PHE A 107 7.91 1.11 -6.34
CA PHE A 107 8.51 0.53 -5.14
C PHE A 107 7.44 0.23 -4.10
N VAL A 108 7.72 -0.75 -3.24
CA VAL A 108 7.00 -0.95 -1.97
C VAL A 108 7.98 -0.69 -0.83
N GLY A 109 7.54 -0.01 0.22
CA GLY A 109 8.41 0.35 1.34
C GLY A 109 7.66 0.75 2.60
N LEU A 110 8.43 1.09 3.62
CA LEU A 110 7.94 1.59 4.91
C LEU A 110 8.17 3.09 4.98
N ALA A 111 7.22 3.83 5.52
CA ALA A 111 7.34 5.28 5.66
C ALA A 111 6.81 5.76 7.00
N ALA A 112 7.48 6.77 7.56
CA ALA A 112 7.04 7.52 8.73
C ALA A 112 7.12 9.01 8.40
N VAL A 113 6.04 9.74 8.67
CA VAL A 113 5.88 11.17 8.37
C VAL A 113 5.34 11.86 9.61
N ASP A 114 6.12 12.78 10.16
CA ASP A 114 5.72 13.63 11.26
C ASP A 114 5.68 15.10 10.83
N TYR A 115 4.46 15.64 10.70
CA TYR A 115 4.26 17.07 10.40
C TYR A 115 4.25 17.95 11.65
N SER A 116 4.19 17.35 12.84
CA SER A 116 4.15 18.10 14.10
C SER A 116 5.51 18.64 14.52
N GLY A 117 6.60 18.01 14.03
CA GLY A 117 7.98 18.34 14.40
C GLY A 117 8.36 17.87 15.81
N TYR A 118 7.56 17.00 16.44
CA TYR A 118 7.86 16.42 17.75
C TYR A 118 8.78 15.20 17.68
N GLU A 119 9.32 14.89 16.50
CA GLU A 119 10.25 13.78 16.26
C GLU A 119 9.68 12.43 16.72
N VAL A 120 8.37 12.23 16.48
CA VAL A 120 7.70 10.99 16.87
C VAL A 120 8.26 9.84 16.03
N SER A 121 8.74 8.80 16.71
CA SER A 121 9.30 7.60 16.07
C SER A 121 8.21 6.60 15.69
N ALA A 122 8.51 5.80 14.67
CA ALA A 122 7.75 4.60 14.33
C ALA A 122 8.72 3.44 14.20
N ASP A 123 8.48 2.38 14.97
CA ASP A 123 9.32 1.18 14.98
C ASP A 123 8.71 0.12 14.06
N PHE A 124 9.49 -0.32 13.08
CA PHE A 124 9.11 -1.39 12.16
C PHE A 124 9.88 -2.66 12.49
N TYR A 125 9.16 -3.72 12.84
CA TYR A 125 9.77 -4.96 13.30
C TYR A 125 10.22 -5.88 12.15
N ASP A 126 9.47 -5.95 11.06
CA ASP A 126 9.74 -6.85 9.93
C ASP A 126 9.28 -6.25 8.60
N PHE A 127 9.90 -6.69 7.50
CA PHE A 127 9.49 -6.38 6.13
C PHE A 127 9.69 -7.61 5.23
N ALA A 128 8.58 -8.27 4.89
CA ALA A 128 8.59 -9.44 4.04
C ALA A 128 8.11 -9.10 2.62
N TYR A 129 8.85 -9.60 1.61
CA TYR A 129 8.45 -9.54 0.21
C TYR A 129 8.37 -10.96 -0.35
N GLN A 130 7.22 -11.30 -0.93
CA GLN A 130 6.99 -12.59 -1.55
C GLN A 130 6.29 -12.41 -2.90
N GLU A 131 6.97 -12.83 -3.96
CA GLU A 131 6.35 -12.96 -5.27
C GLU A 131 5.40 -14.16 -5.32
N LEU A 132 4.36 -14.01 -6.13
CA LEU A 132 3.38 -15.05 -6.40
C LEU A 132 3.25 -15.19 -7.91
N GLY A 133 2.91 -16.40 -8.36
CA GLY A 133 2.75 -16.66 -9.78
C GLY A 133 1.61 -15.85 -10.43
N ASP A 134 1.69 -15.74 -11.75
CA ASP A 134 0.82 -14.89 -12.56
C ASP A 134 -0.58 -15.45 -12.84
N SER A 135 -0.82 -16.71 -12.51
CA SER A 135 -2.07 -17.44 -12.78
C SER A 135 -2.64 -18.06 -11.51
N LEU A 136 -3.95 -17.92 -11.29
CA LEU A 136 -4.63 -18.66 -10.23
C LEU A 136 -4.86 -20.10 -10.70
N THR A 137 -4.22 -21.05 -10.03
CA THR A 137 -4.39 -22.47 -10.29
C THR A 137 -5.77 -22.96 -9.80
N PRO A 138 -6.27 -24.10 -10.31
CA PRO A 138 -7.53 -24.69 -9.84
C PRO A 138 -7.57 -25.00 -8.33
N THR A 139 -6.40 -25.13 -7.68
CA THR A 139 -6.30 -25.37 -6.24
C THR A 139 -6.29 -24.08 -5.40
N GLY A 140 -6.51 -22.92 -6.03
CA GLY A 140 -6.52 -21.61 -5.37
C GLY A 140 -5.15 -21.01 -5.08
N ASN A 141 -4.07 -21.65 -5.52
CA ASN A 141 -2.70 -21.15 -5.38
C ASN A 141 -2.27 -20.38 -6.62
N TYR A 142 -1.35 -19.42 -6.46
CA TYR A 142 -0.76 -18.71 -7.59
C TYR A 142 0.41 -19.50 -8.17
N GLY A 143 0.30 -19.86 -9.45
CA GLY A 143 1.28 -20.63 -10.21
C GLY A 143 1.97 -19.78 -11.28
N TRP A 144 3.20 -20.17 -11.60
CA TRP A 144 4.00 -19.56 -12.67
C TRP A 144 3.70 -20.29 -13.97
N ASP A 145 2.73 -19.80 -14.76
CA ASP A 145 2.68 -20.18 -16.17
C ASP A 145 3.78 -19.40 -16.88
N ALA A 146 4.65 -20.08 -17.63
CA ALA A 146 5.71 -19.42 -18.38
C ALA A 146 5.09 -18.38 -19.33
N GLY A 147 5.25 -17.10 -18.99
CA GLY A 147 4.81 -15.98 -19.80
C GLY A 147 5.55 -15.99 -21.14
N GLU A 148 4.78 -16.17 -22.22
CA GLU A 148 5.16 -15.98 -23.62
C GLU A 148 6.39 -16.77 -24.10
N LEU A 149 6.15 -17.92 -24.75
CA LEU A 149 7.00 -18.33 -25.86
C LEU A 149 6.92 -17.21 -26.91
N ARG A 150 7.90 -16.31 -26.92
CA ARG A 150 8.16 -15.47 -28.08
C ARG A 150 8.57 -16.40 -29.21
N SER A 151 7.60 -16.78 -30.04
CA SER A 151 7.89 -17.37 -31.33
C SER A 151 8.68 -16.33 -32.12
N ASN A 152 9.96 -16.63 -32.35
CA ASN A 152 10.80 -15.90 -33.31
C ASN A 152 10.20 -15.94 -34.71
#